data_AF-A0A661MRG3-F1
#
_entry.id   AF-A0A661MRG3-F1
#
_cell.length_a   1.000
_cell.length_b   1.000
_cell.length_c   1.000
_cell.angle_alpha   90.00
_cell.angle_beta   90.00
_cell.angle_gamma   90.00
#
_symmetry.space_group_name_H-M   'P 1'
#
loop_
_entity.id
_entity.type
_entity.pdbx_description
1 polymer ?
#
loop_
_entity_poly.entity_id
_entity_poly.type
_entity_poly.pdbx_seq_one_letter_code
_entity_poly.pdbx_strand_id
1 'polypeptide(L)'
;MAASFRKACFGLSFLILWVFSFPTPAFCHRINVFCWVEGSHVRCQAKFTPGGPVKRGKIAVYSQQTRDKLLTVETDDKGEASFEIPRKAIENHWDLKVICNAEMGHKNYWIVRASELLGTESQEPLPEQSPAASEPLTQETRISDRQLEEVVSRVLERELAPIKKDLAELKQNRITVQDVLGGLGYILGLVGIAFYLSGKKEKRG
;
A
#
# COMPACT_ATOMS: atom_id res chain seq x y z
N MET A 1 -24.77 37.84 40.56
CA MET A 1 -25.07 37.76 39.11
C MET A 1 -23.81 37.65 38.23
N ALA A 2 -22.75 38.43 38.46
CA ALA A 2 -21.54 38.44 37.60
C ALA A 2 -20.74 37.12 37.52
N ALA A 3 -20.73 36.31 38.58
CA ALA A 3 -19.98 35.04 38.60
C ALA A 3 -20.62 33.93 37.75
N SER A 4 -21.95 33.94 37.59
CA SER A 4 -22.68 33.00 36.72
C SER A 4 -22.44 33.33 35.24
N PHE A 5 -22.38 34.62 34.91
CA PHE A 5 -22.11 35.09 33.56
C PHE A 5 -20.68 34.74 33.08
N ARG A 6 -19.67 34.88 33.94
CA ARG A 6 -18.29 34.47 33.62
C ARG A 6 -18.15 32.96 33.39
N LYS A 7 -18.84 32.14 34.19
CA LYS A 7 -18.86 30.67 34.02
C LYS A 7 -19.56 30.26 32.71
N ALA A 8 -20.64 30.94 32.35
CA ALA A 8 -21.33 30.73 31.07
C ALA A 8 -20.44 31.10 29.87
N CYS A 9 -19.71 32.23 29.93
CA CYS A 9 -18.78 32.63 28.87
C CYS A 9 -17.59 31.66 28.73
N PHE A 10 -17.03 31.14 29.83
CA PHE A 10 -15.98 30.13 29.78
C PHE A 10 -16.46 28.79 29.20
N GLY A 11 -17.67 28.35 29.58
CA GLY A 11 -18.28 27.14 29.01
C GLY A 11 -18.59 27.28 27.52
N LEU A 12 -19.09 28.44 27.09
CA LEU A 12 -19.37 28.72 25.68
C LEU A 12 -18.09 28.79 24.84
N SER A 13 -17.03 29.40 25.37
CA SER A 13 -15.72 29.45 24.70
C SER A 13 -15.11 28.04 24.55
N PHE A 14 -15.22 27.19 25.58
CA PHE A 14 -14.76 25.81 25.52
C PHE A 14 -15.57 24.96 24.52
N LEU A 15 -16.88 25.15 24.46
CA LEU A 15 -17.76 24.47 23.49
C LEU A 15 -17.46 24.90 22.05
N ILE A 16 -17.23 26.19 21.81
CA ILE A 16 -16.84 26.73 20.50
C ILE A 16 -15.48 26.16 20.09
N LEU A 17 -14.49 26.17 20.97
CA LEU A 17 -13.16 25.61 20.70
C LEU A 17 -13.22 24.11 20.38
N TRP A 18 -14.11 23.37 21.05
CA TRP A 18 -14.33 21.94 20.80
C TRP A 18 -14.99 21.67 19.46
N VAL A 19 -15.99 22.47 19.06
CA VAL A 19 -16.68 22.36 17.76
C VAL A 19 -15.72 22.68 16.60
N PHE A 20 -14.82 23.66 16.76
CA PHE A 20 -13.82 24.00 15.74
C PHE A 20 -12.60 23.05 15.72
N SER A 21 -12.48 22.14 16.69
CA SER A 21 -11.42 21.13 16.72
C SER A 21 -11.79 19.85 15.97
N PHE A 22 -12.99 19.75 15.40
CA PHE A 22 -13.35 18.59 14.57
C PHE A 22 -12.62 18.67 13.23
N PRO A 23 -11.70 17.74 12.93
CA PRO A 23 -11.03 17.72 11.64
C PRO A 23 -12.06 17.47 10.55
N THR A 24 -12.16 18.37 9.58
CA THR A 24 -12.95 18.15 8.37
C THR A 24 -12.37 16.98 7.60
N PRO A 25 -13.18 16.03 7.10
CA PRO A 25 -12.68 14.97 6.24
C PRO A 25 -12.10 15.60 4.97
N ALA A 26 -10.78 15.57 4.83
CA ALA A 26 -10.11 15.95 3.60
C ALA A 26 -10.28 14.78 2.62
N PHE A 27 -10.94 15.01 1.48
CA PHE A 27 -10.97 14.08 0.36
C PHE A 27 -9.58 14.03 -0.29
N CYS A 28 -8.66 13.31 0.34
CA CYS A 28 -7.32 13.13 -0.18
C CYS A 28 -7.38 12.11 -1.32
N HIS A 29 -7.16 12.57 -2.54
CA HIS A 29 -7.03 11.71 -3.71
C HIS A 29 -5.85 10.75 -3.47
N ARG A 30 -6.14 9.45 -3.44
CA ARG A 30 -5.12 8.42 -3.19
C ARG A 30 -4.37 8.14 -4.49
N ILE A 31 -3.04 8.01 -4.41
CA ILE A 31 -2.26 7.44 -5.52
C ILE A 31 -1.97 5.97 -5.26
N ASN A 32 -1.91 5.18 -6.32
CA ASN A 32 -1.40 3.83 -6.33
C ASN A 32 -0.10 3.79 -7.13
N VAL A 33 0.88 3.07 -6.61
CA VAL A 33 2.12 2.77 -7.33
C VAL A 33 2.27 1.25 -7.34
N PHE A 34 2.58 0.72 -8.51
CA PHE A 34 2.85 -0.69 -8.72
C PHE A 34 4.25 -0.80 -9.32
N CYS A 35 5.07 -1.72 -8.83
CA CYS A 35 6.39 -1.97 -9.39
C CYS A 35 6.64 -3.47 -9.54
N TRP A 36 7.37 -3.84 -10.57
CA TRP A 36 7.74 -5.23 -10.85
C TRP A 36 9.12 -5.28 -11.50
N VAL A 37 9.77 -6.43 -11.41
CA VAL A 37 11.08 -6.66 -12.03
C VAL A 37 10.88 -7.09 -13.48
N GLU A 38 11.58 -6.44 -14.41
CA GLU A 38 11.66 -6.79 -15.81
C GLU A 38 13.14 -6.84 -16.22
N GLY A 39 13.69 -8.05 -16.30
CA GLY A 39 15.13 -8.26 -16.52
C GLY A 39 15.98 -7.63 -15.42
N SER A 40 16.93 -6.77 -15.80
CA SER A 40 17.80 -6.03 -14.87
C SER A 40 17.21 -4.72 -14.34
N HIS A 41 15.95 -4.43 -14.67
CA HIS A 41 15.28 -3.18 -14.34
C HIS A 41 14.06 -3.43 -13.45
N VAL A 42 13.69 -2.42 -12.68
CA VAL A 42 12.38 -2.34 -12.03
C VAL A 42 11.54 -1.34 -12.82
N ARG A 43 10.41 -1.81 -13.33
CA ARG A 43 9.36 -0.98 -13.91
C ARG A 43 8.39 -0.56 -12.82
N CYS A 44 7.89 0.66 -12.91
CA CYS A 44 6.86 1.18 -12.04
C CYS A 44 5.79 1.92 -12.84
N GLN A 45 4.54 1.83 -12.37
CA GLN A 45 3.41 2.62 -12.87
C GLN A 45 2.67 3.26 -11.70
N ALA A 46 2.40 4.56 -11.81
CA ALA A 46 1.72 5.36 -10.80
C ALA A 46 0.48 6.06 -11.34
N LYS A 47 -0.65 5.93 -10.62
CA LYS A 47 -1.95 6.47 -11.02
C LYS A 47 -2.70 7.07 -9.83
N PHE A 48 -3.43 8.15 -10.06
CA PHE A 48 -4.39 8.67 -9.09
C PHE A 48 -5.66 7.81 -9.05
N THR A 49 -6.40 7.86 -7.94
CA THR A 49 -7.73 7.28 -7.77
C THR A 49 -8.74 8.43 -7.69
N PRO A 50 -9.78 8.51 -8.55
CA PRO A 50 -10.32 7.42 -9.37
C PRO A 50 -9.64 7.17 -10.73
N GLY A 51 -8.66 7.98 -11.15
CA GLY A 51 -7.90 7.69 -12.37
C GLY A 51 -6.89 8.77 -12.75
N GLY A 52 -6.21 8.56 -13.88
CA GLY A 52 -5.21 9.48 -14.44
C GLY A 52 -3.77 9.14 -14.03
N PRO A 53 -2.79 9.31 -14.92
CA PRO A 53 -1.39 9.04 -14.61
C PRO A 53 -0.82 10.09 -13.66
N VAL A 54 0.09 9.66 -12.78
CA VAL A 54 0.94 10.58 -12.03
C VAL A 54 2.05 11.06 -12.96
N LYS A 55 1.93 12.25 -13.53
CA LYS A 55 2.94 12.80 -14.45
C LYS A 55 4.01 13.54 -13.67
N ARG A 56 5.29 13.33 -14.00
CA ARG A 56 6.43 13.96 -13.32
C ARG A 56 6.44 13.73 -11.80
N GLY A 57 5.79 12.65 -11.35
CA GLY A 57 5.85 12.21 -9.97
C GLY A 57 7.24 11.65 -9.66
N LYS A 58 7.77 12.03 -8.50
CA LYS A 58 9.11 11.65 -8.04
C LYS A 58 9.08 10.27 -7.42
N ILE A 59 9.79 9.32 -8.01
CA ILE A 59 10.03 8.00 -7.45
C ILE A 59 11.37 7.99 -6.75
N ALA A 60 11.34 7.79 -5.43
CA ALA A 60 12.53 7.62 -4.61
C ALA A 60 12.64 6.16 -4.13
N VAL A 61 13.78 5.54 -4.39
CA VAL A 61 14.04 4.14 -4.08
C VAL A 61 14.97 4.06 -2.88
N TYR A 62 14.59 3.27 -1.89
CA TYR A 62 15.33 3.08 -0.65
C TYR A 62 15.61 1.59 -0.41
N SER A 63 16.70 1.28 0.28
CA SER A 63 16.85 -0.01 0.96
C SER A 63 15.84 -0.08 2.09
N GLN A 64 15.02 -1.13 2.16
CA GLN A 64 14.07 -1.33 3.26
C GLN A 64 14.81 -1.62 4.58
N GLN A 65 15.96 -2.29 4.50
CA GLN A 65 16.77 -2.73 5.64
C GLN A 65 17.51 -1.56 6.28
N THR A 66 18.25 -0.78 5.48
CA THR A 66 19.10 0.32 5.99
C THR A 66 18.39 1.68 5.97
N ARG A 67 17.30 1.79 5.19
CA ARG A 67 16.62 3.07 4.86
C ARG A 67 17.48 4.04 4.05
N ASP A 68 18.60 3.56 3.52
CA ASP A 68 19.43 4.37 2.64
C ASP A 68 18.72 4.64 1.32
N LYS A 69 18.81 5.88 0.87
CA LYS A 69 18.31 6.28 -0.43
C LYS A 69 19.28 5.79 -1.51
N LEU A 70 18.80 4.95 -2.43
CA LEU A 70 19.62 4.35 -3.48
C LEU A 70 19.59 5.20 -4.74
N LEU A 71 18.40 5.64 -5.18
CA LEU A 71 18.26 6.45 -6.38
C LEU A 71 16.95 7.24 -6.40
N THR A 72 16.78 8.07 -7.44
CA THR A 72 15.54 8.80 -7.72
C THR A 72 15.34 8.89 -9.22
N VAL A 73 14.11 8.64 -9.65
CA VAL A 73 13.66 8.83 -11.04
C VAL A 73 12.31 9.56 -11.03
N GLU A 74 11.88 10.01 -12.20
CA GLU A 74 10.56 10.64 -12.37
C GLU A 74 9.71 9.79 -13.32
N THR A 75 8.40 9.88 -13.12
CA THR A 75 7.41 9.26 -14.00
C THR A 75 7.18 10.12 -15.24
N ASP A 76 6.94 9.46 -16.37
CA ASP A 76 6.64 10.09 -17.65
C ASP A 76 5.18 10.58 -17.74
N ASP A 77 4.76 11.01 -18.94
CA ASP A 77 3.38 11.47 -19.20
C ASP A 77 2.32 10.37 -19.09
N LYS A 78 2.72 9.08 -19.11
CA LYS A 78 1.86 7.91 -18.89
C LYS A 78 1.88 7.44 -17.44
N GLY A 79 2.66 8.10 -16.58
CA GLY A 79 2.82 7.75 -15.18
C GLY A 79 3.73 6.54 -14.96
N GLU A 80 4.59 6.24 -15.93
CA GLU A 80 5.50 5.10 -15.91
C GLU A 80 6.92 5.56 -15.64
N ALA A 81 7.71 4.69 -15.00
CA ALA A 81 9.13 4.89 -14.79
C ALA A 81 9.86 3.54 -14.83
N SER A 82 11.14 3.58 -15.16
CA SER A 82 12.02 2.43 -15.14
C SER A 82 13.37 2.81 -14.57
N PHE A 83 13.99 1.92 -13.81
CA PHE A 83 15.35 2.12 -13.29
C PHE A 83 16.10 0.80 -13.19
N GLU A 84 17.41 0.83 -13.38
CA GLU A 84 18.28 -0.33 -13.15
C GLU A 84 18.28 -0.72 -11.67
N ILE A 85 18.26 -2.03 -11.40
CA ILE A 85 18.32 -2.54 -10.03
C ILE A 85 19.67 -2.13 -9.40
N PRO A 86 19.68 -1.42 -8.25
CA PRO A 86 20.93 -1.02 -7.61
C PRO A 86 21.78 -2.23 -7.22
N ARG A 87 23.05 -2.28 -7.67
CA ARG A 87 23.98 -3.39 -7.36
C ARG A 87 24.07 -3.70 -5.87
N LYS A 88 24.10 -2.67 -5.03
CA LYS A 88 24.11 -2.81 -3.56
C LYS A 88 22.91 -3.61 -3.05
N ALA A 89 21.74 -3.48 -3.66
CA ALA A 89 20.56 -4.23 -3.25
C ALA A 89 20.65 -5.71 -3.64
N ILE A 90 21.26 -6.02 -4.79
CA ILE A 90 21.52 -7.40 -5.23
C ILE A 90 22.55 -8.05 -4.31
N GLU A 91 23.71 -7.41 -4.13
CA GLU A 91 24.84 -7.94 -3.34
C GLU A 91 24.49 -8.18 -1.87
N ASN A 92 23.68 -7.30 -1.28
CA ASN A 92 23.31 -7.38 0.13
C ASN A 92 21.92 -7.98 0.37
N HIS A 93 21.26 -8.50 -0.68
CA HIS A 93 19.91 -9.08 -0.62
C HIS A 93 18.89 -8.15 0.05
N TRP A 94 18.87 -6.87 -0.34
CA TRP A 94 17.95 -5.89 0.21
C TRP A 94 16.64 -5.81 -0.56
N ASP A 95 15.55 -5.62 0.18
CA ASP A 95 14.27 -5.26 -0.42
C ASP A 95 14.30 -3.77 -0.78
N LEU A 96 13.68 -3.42 -1.89
CA LEU A 96 13.58 -2.05 -2.35
C LEU A 96 12.23 -1.47 -1.94
N LYS A 97 12.26 -0.41 -1.13
CA LYS A 97 11.09 0.43 -0.90
C LYS A 97 11.03 1.53 -1.94
N VAL A 98 10.10 1.40 -2.86
CA VAL A 98 9.86 2.37 -3.94
C VAL A 98 8.75 3.31 -3.53
N ILE A 99 9.05 4.58 -3.33
CA ILE A 99 8.10 5.60 -2.89
C ILE A 99 7.80 6.53 -4.06
N CYS A 100 6.55 6.59 -4.49
CA CYS A 100 6.09 7.59 -5.46
C CYS A 100 5.47 8.78 -4.73
N ASN A 101 5.90 9.99 -5.09
CA ASN A 101 5.34 11.26 -4.61
C ASN A 101 4.80 12.05 -5.82
N ALA A 102 3.50 12.27 -5.84
CA ALA A 102 2.78 13.00 -6.88
C ALA A 102 2.60 14.50 -6.54
N GLU A 103 3.45 15.03 -5.66
CA GLU A 103 3.38 16.39 -5.08
C GLU A 103 2.16 16.61 -4.17
N MET A 104 2.15 17.75 -3.46
CA MET A 104 1.07 18.14 -2.53
C MET A 104 0.71 17.10 -1.45
N GLY A 105 1.68 16.25 -1.06
CA GLY A 105 1.48 15.23 -0.02
C GLY A 105 0.86 13.92 -0.52
N HIS A 106 0.56 13.79 -1.81
CA HIS A 106 0.08 12.54 -2.40
C HIS A 106 1.25 11.56 -2.54
N LYS A 107 1.30 10.57 -1.64
CA LYS A 107 2.41 9.61 -1.58
C LYS A 107 1.91 8.19 -1.34
N ASN A 108 2.50 7.23 -2.01
CA ASN A 108 2.31 5.81 -1.74
C ASN A 108 3.61 5.05 -2.03
N TYR A 109 3.71 3.78 -1.63
CA TYR A 109 4.90 2.97 -1.82
C TYR A 109 4.60 1.55 -2.26
N TRP A 110 5.60 0.92 -2.86
CA TRP A 110 5.65 -0.49 -3.21
C TRP A 110 6.93 -1.11 -2.63
N ILE A 111 6.88 -2.37 -2.22
CA ILE A 111 8.06 -3.13 -1.80
C ILE A 111 8.38 -4.14 -2.89
N VAL A 112 9.54 -4.02 -3.51
CA VAL A 112 10.09 -5.06 -4.40
C VAL A 112 11.01 -5.92 -3.55
N ARG A 113 10.72 -7.22 -3.44
CA ARG A 113 11.48 -8.11 -2.56
C ARG A 113 12.81 -8.50 -3.18
N ALA A 114 13.83 -8.69 -2.36
CA ALA A 114 15.16 -9.13 -2.79
C ALA A 114 15.11 -10.45 -3.61
N SER A 115 14.17 -11.35 -3.28
CA SER A 115 13.94 -12.59 -4.01
C SER A 115 13.52 -12.38 -5.46
N GLU A 116 12.85 -11.27 -5.77
CA GLU A 116 12.39 -10.93 -7.11
C GLU A 116 13.53 -10.29 -7.94
N LEU A 117 14.52 -9.68 -7.27
CA LEU A 117 15.67 -9.03 -7.92
C LEU A 117 16.68 -10.03 -8.51
N LEU A 118 16.74 -11.24 -7.95
CA LEU A 118 17.68 -12.31 -8.33
C LEU A 118 17.06 -13.35 -9.27
N GLY A 119 15.77 -13.18 -9.59
CA GLY A 119 15.02 -14.07 -10.48
C GLY A 119 15.33 -13.79 -11.94
N THR A 120 16.30 -14.53 -12.49
CA THR A 120 16.43 -14.78 -13.93
C THR A 120 15.11 -15.33 -14.49
N GLU A 121 14.62 -14.73 -15.58
CA GLU A 121 13.65 -15.27 -16.55
C GLU A 121 12.35 -15.89 -15.99
N SER A 122 11.30 -15.07 -15.95
CA SER A 122 10.00 -15.53 -16.47
C SER A 122 9.56 -14.62 -17.61
N GLN A 123 10.44 -14.55 -18.62
CA GLN A 123 10.06 -14.28 -19.99
C GLN A 123 10.46 -15.53 -20.76
N GLU A 124 9.50 -16.43 -20.99
CA GLU A 124 9.61 -17.20 -22.23
C GLU A 124 9.32 -16.21 -23.38
N PRO A 125 10.22 -16.10 -24.36
CA PRO A 125 10.13 -15.14 -25.45
C PRO A 125 8.99 -15.50 -26.39
N LEU A 126 8.23 -14.50 -26.82
CA LEU A 126 7.35 -14.59 -27.99
C LEU A 126 8.17 -15.01 -29.22
N PRO A 127 7.86 -16.12 -29.90
CA PRO A 127 8.26 -16.31 -31.28
C PRO A 127 7.07 -15.92 -32.16
N GLU A 128 7.23 -14.85 -32.92
CA GLU A 128 6.53 -14.70 -34.20
C GLU A 128 6.68 -16.00 -35.00
N GLN A 129 5.56 -16.60 -35.40
CA GLN A 129 5.55 -17.70 -36.36
C GLN A 129 4.70 -17.34 -37.57
N SER A 130 5.36 -17.21 -38.71
CA SER A 130 4.93 -17.69 -40.03
C SER A 130 6.14 -17.67 -40.98
N PRO A 131 6.26 -18.54 -42.03
CA PRO A 131 5.31 -19.53 -42.53
C PRO A 131 5.85 -20.97 -42.69
N ALA A 132 4.90 -21.91 -42.68
CA ALA A 132 4.81 -23.13 -43.48
C ALA A 132 6.02 -24.10 -43.58
N ALA A 133 5.85 -25.31 -43.02
CA ALA A 133 6.05 -26.57 -43.75
C ALA A 133 5.55 -27.79 -42.93
N SER A 134 4.49 -28.41 -43.45
CA SER A 134 4.27 -29.86 -43.62
C SER A 134 4.28 -30.81 -42.40
N GLU A 135 3.07 -31.34 -42.14
CA GLU A 135 2.67 -32.50 -41.32
C GLU A 135 3.38 -33.85 -41.66
N PRO A 136 3.00 -35.02 -41.08
CA PRO A 136 2.77 -35.42 -39.67
C PRO A 136 3.48 -36.75 -39.31
N LEU A 137 3.47 -37.19 -38.03
CA LEU A 137 2.94 -38.49 -37.58
C LEU A 137 3.41 -38.91 -36.16
N THR A 138 2.41 -38.99 -35.26
CA THR A 138 2.19 -39.99 -34.20
C THR A 138 3.23 -40.24 -33.11
N GLN A 139 2.93 -39.69 -31.93
CA GLN A 139 2.77 -40.52 -30.73
C GLN A 139 1.69 -39.90 -29.83
N GLU A 140 0.59 -40.63 -29.64
CA GLU A 140 -0.44 -40.31 -28.65
C GLU A 140 0.16 -40.45 -27.24
N THR A 141 0.51 -39.33 -26.61
CA THR A 141 0.33 -39.20 -25.17
C THR A 141 -1.03 -38.57 -24.98
N ARG A 142 -2.07 -39.39 -24.79
CA ARG A 142 -3.37 -38.92 -24.29
C ARG A 142 -3.14 -38.38 -22.88
N ILE A 143 -2.73 -37.11 -22.77
CA ILE A 143 -2.84 -36.35 -21.53
C ILE A 143 -4.34 -36.34 -21.24
N SER A 144 -4.76 -37.07 -20.22
CA SER A 144 -6.16 -37.03 -19.81
C SER A 144 -6.51 -35.60 -19.39
N ASP A 145 -7.71 -35.11 -19.73
CA ASP A 145 -8.14 -33.74 -19.39
C ASP A 145 -7.93 -33.42 -17.90
N ARG A 146 -8.04 -34.43 -17.03
CA ARG A 146 -7.74 -34.33 -15.59
C ARG A 146 -6.28 -34.02 -15.26
N GLN A 147 -5.33 -34.65 -15.96
CA GLN A 147 -3.91 -34.38 -15.76
C GLN A 147 -3.54 -32.99 -16.28
N LEU A 148 -4.18 -32.54 -17.36
CA LEU A 148 -4.00 -31.19 -17.87
C LEU A 148 -4.56 -30.16 -16.88
N GLU A 149 -5.77 -30.39 -16.38
CA GLU A 149 -6.41 -29.52 -15.39
C GLU A 149 -5.60 -29.43 -14.08
N GLU A 150 -5.00 -30.54 -13.63
CA GLU A 150 -4.14 -30.55 -12.43
C GLU A 150 -2.83 -29.77 -12.62
N VAL A 151 -2.17 -29.91 -13.79
CA VAL A 151 -0.95 -29.15 -14.09
C VAL A 151 -1.27 -27.67 -14.25
N VAL A 152 -2.35 -27.35 -14.97
CA VAL A 152 -2.80 -25.97 -15.19
C VAL A 152 -3.20 -25.30 -13.88
N SER A 153 -4.00 -25.97 -13.04
CA SER A 153 -4.38 -25.44 -11.72
C SER A 153 -3.19 -25.24 -10.79
N ARG A 154 -2.20 -26.16 -10.82
CA ARG A 154 -0.95 -26.01 -10.05
C ARG A 154 -0.11 -24.82 -10.52
N VAL A 155 -0.02 -24.58 -11.82
CA VAL A 155 0.69 -23.42 -12.38
C VAL A 155 -0.06 -22.13 -12.05
N LEU A 156 -1.38 -22.10 -12.27
CA LEU A 156 -2.23 -20.96 -11.90
C LEU A 156 -2.12 -20.64 -10.42
N GLU A 157 -2.15 -21.64 -9.54
CA GLU A 157 -2.05 -21.40 -8.10
C GLU A 157 -0.67 -20.87 -7.70
N ARG A 158 0.40 -21.35 -8.34
CA ARG A 158 1.76 -20.83 -8.15
C ARG A 158 1.87 -19.35 -8.54
N GLU A 159 1.29 -18.97 -9.68
CA GLU A 159 1.32 -17.60 -10.19
C GLU A 159 0.35 -16.67 -9.46
N LEU A 160 -0.81 -17.18 -9.03
CA LEU A 160 -1.83 -16.39 -8.34
C LEU A 160 -1.57 -16.26 -6.84
N ALA A 161 -0.76 -17.13 -6.23
CA ALA A 161 -0.41 -17.05 -4.81
C ALA A 161 0.22 -15.70 -4.41
N PRO A 162 1.23 -15.15 -5.11
CA PRO A 162 1.77 -13.82 -4.78
C PRO A 162 0.73 -12.71 -4.95
N ILE A 163 -0.08 -12.74 -6.02
CA ILE A 163 -1.14 -11.74 -6.23
C ILE A 163 -2.19 -11.78 -5.10
N LYS A 164 -2.60 -12.98 -4.68
CA LYS A 164 -3.52 -13.17 -3.54
C LYS A 164 -2.93 -12.64 -2.24
N LYS A 165 -1.63 -12.83 -2.04
CA LYS A 165 -0.91 -12.32 -0.86
C LYS A 165 -0.85 -10.80 -0.85
N ASP A 166 -0.49 -10.18 -1.97
CA ASP A 166 -0.42 -8.71 -2.09
C ASP A 166 -1.80 -8.07 -1.92
N LEU A 167 -2.86 -8.71 -2.46
CA LEU A 167 -4.25 -8.31 -2.21
C LEU A 167 -4.64 -8.45 -0.73
N ALA A 168 -4.18 -9.50 -0.05
CA ALA A 168 -4.42 -9.70 1.38
C ALA A 168 -3.69 -8.64 2.23
N GLU A 169 -2.46 -8.29 1.86
CA GLU A 169 -1.67 -7.25 2.51
C GLU A 169 -2.27 -5.85 2.30
N LEU A 170 -2.73 -5.53 1.08
CA LEU A 170 -3.47 -4.29 0.79
C LEU A 170 -4.81 -4.20 1.53
N LYS A 171 -5.37 -5.34 1.94
CA LYS A 171 -6.59 -5.41 2.74
C LYS A 171 -6.32 -5.20 4.24
N GLN A 172 -5.09 -5.32 4.71
CA GLN A 172 -4.74 -5.19 6.12
C GLN A 172 -4.43 -3.75 6.53
N ASN A 173 -4.97 -3.39 7.70
CA ASN A 173 -5.00 -2.07 8.34
C ASN A 173 -5.89 -1.01 7.69
N ARG A 174 -7.19 -1.27 7.78
CA ARG A 174 -8.19 -0.21 7.90
C ARG A 174 -8.33 0.12 9.40
N ILE A 175 -7.88 1.29 9.83
CA ILE A 175 -8.44 1.86 11.08
C ILE A 175 -9.93 2.03 10.83
N THR A 176 -10.76 1.26 11.51
CA THR A 176 -12.20 1.33 11.35
C THR A 176 -12.78 2.44 12.21
N VAL A 177 -13.98 2.92 11.86
CA VAL A 177 -14.72 3.88 12.70
C VAL A 177 -14.96 3.28 14.09
N GLN A 178 -15.13 1.95 14.19
CA GLN A 178 -15.28 1.25 15.46
C GLN A 178 -14.01 1.32 16.33
N ASP A 179 -12.81 1.25 15.74
CA ASP A 179 -11.56 1.37 16.51
C ASP A 179 -11.41 2.77 17.11
N VAL A 180 -11.77 3.80 16.34
CA VAL A 180 -11.73 5.20 16.79
C VAL A 180 -12.78 5.46 17.88
N LEU A 181 -14.03 5.06 17.66
CA LEU A 181 -15.11 5.23 18.64
C LEU A 181 -14.88 4.38 19.90
N GLY A 182 -14.35 3.16 19.75
CA GLY A 182 -14.00 2.28 20.86
C GLY A 182 -12.87 2.85 21.70
N GLY A 183 -11.80 3.36 21.08
CA GLY A 183 -10.71 4.05 21.77
C GLY A 183 -11.20 5.30 22.51
N LEU A 184 -12.04 6.11 21.87
CA LEU A 184 -12.62 7.31 22.49
C LEU A 184 -13.53 6.95 23.68
N GLY A 185 -14.37 5.92 23.53
CA GLY A 185 -15.22 5.40 24.59
C GLY A 185 -14.43 4.88 25.79
N TYR A 186 -13.30 4.21 25.56
CA TYR A 186 -12.41 3.74 26.63
C TYR A 186 -11.81 4.91 27.43
N ILE A 187 -11.31 5.95 26.76
CA ILE A 187 -10.76 7.15 27.40
C ILE A 187 -11.85 7.85 28.23
N LEU A 188 -13.02 8.11 27.64
CA LEU A 188 -14.12 8.76 28.33
C LEU A 188 -14.65 7.93 29.50
N GLY A 189 -14.69 6.60 29.36
CA GLY A 189 -15.10 5.67 30.42
C GLY A 189 -14.16 5.73 31.63
N LEU A 190 -12.84 5.64 31.40
CA LEU A 190 -11.85 5.71 32.49
C LEU A 190 -11.88 7.07 33.20
N VAL A 191 -11.94 8.17 32.43
CA VAL A 191 -12.03 9.52 32.99
C VAL A 191 -13.33 9.68 33.79
N GLY A 192 -14.46 9.18 33.29
CA GLY A 192 -15.74 9.21 33.98
C GLY A 192 -15.71 8.46 35.31
N ILE A 193 -15.11 7.27 35.35
CA ILE A 193 -14.95 6.49 36.59
C ILE A 193 -14.07 7.25 37.60
N ALA A 194 -12.94 7.82 37.16
CA ALA A 194 -12.06 8.60 38.02
C ALA A 194 -12.78 9.80 38.66
N PHE A 195 -13.56 10.56 37.87
CA PHE A 195 -14.36 11.66 38.39
C PHE A 195 -15.46 11.22 39.36
N TYR A 196 -16.17 10.13 39.08
CA TYR A 196 -17.20 9.59 39.96
C TYR A 196 -16.65 9.20 41.34
N LEU A 197 -15.49 8.53 41.37
CA LEU A 197 -14.83 8.15 42.61
C LEU A 197 -14.27 9.37 43.36
N SER A 198 -13.77 10.37 42.64
CA SER A 198 -13.22 11.60 43.24
C SER A 198 -14.33 12.46 43.89
N GLY A 199 -15.49 12.59 43.23
CA GLY A 199 -16.65 13.29 43.80
C GLY A 199 -17.28 12.57 45.02
N LYS A 200 -17.06 11.25 45.15
CA LYS A 200 -17.51 10.50 46.34
C LYS A 200 -16.57 10.66 47.54
N LYS A 201 -15.30 10.98 47.31
CA LYS A 201 -14.30 11.26 48.36
C LYS A 201 -14.57 12.61 49.05
N GLU A 202 -15.02 13.61 48.30
CA GLU A 202 -15.33 14.95 48.81
C GLU A 202 -16.59 14.99 49.69
N LYS A 203 -17.54 14.06 49.50
CA LYS A 203 -18.76 13.95 50.34
C LYS A 203 -18.59 13.12 51.62
N ARG A 204 -17.41 12.55 51.87
CA ARG A 204 -17.11 11.72 53.05
C ARG A 204 -16.03 12.34 53.95
N GLY A 205 -15.65 13.60 53.71
CA GLY A 205 -14.78 14.41 54.56
C GLY A 205 -15.57 15.55 55.19
#